data_AF-A0A2E2IKC9-F1
#
_entry.id   AF-A0A2E2IKC9-F1
#
_cell.length_a   1.000
_cell.length_b   1.000
_cell.length_c   1.000
_cell.angle_alpha   90.00
_cell.angle_beta   90.00
_cell.angle_gamma   90.00
#
_symmetry.space_group_name_H-M   'P 1'
#
loop_
_entity.id
_entity.type
_entity.pdbx_description
1 polymer ?
#
loop_
_entity_poly.entity_id
_entity_poly.type
_entity_poly.pdbx_seq_one_letter_code
_entity_poly.pdbx_strand_id
1 'polypeptide(L)'
;MNQAYENEQQITPFAHRYQRCVMASKRVSWRIEEDVIRGREFDATQKFLPDQLSRVNQWGFLTAEDKRFVSQIQGRTYANIFGLVERFINAKVLELGQHHVLGDQVALEALIRFSDEELKHQALFRRIEVMTGKVMPEGYYFTIDPNDVARAVLTKSTWAVLGLTCHIELFTQQHYRQSIAECEGLSPLYKDVFLFHWKEESQHAILDEIEWREEDRKLSHVQREQAVEDLMELVAAVDGILQQQAKADASYFIAVSRATFTAQQQAAIAEQFLSAYRWQYIVSGIQHTRFTKVLSELITQAQMTKINNALAPLIHSAG
;
A
#
# COMPACT_ATOMS: atom_id res chain seq x y z
N MET A 1 -11.33 -47.00 21.18
CA MET A 1 -12.59 -46.32 21.52
C MET A 1 -12.40 -44.86 21.11
N ASN A 2 -12.77 -44.56 19.85
CA ASN A 2 -12.67 -43.22 19.27
C ASN A 2 -13.82 -42.38 19.80
N GLN A 3 -13.50 -41.25 20.43
CA GLN A 3 -14.41 -40.12 20.50
C GLN A 3 -13.61 -38.90 20.03
N ALA A 4 -13.78 -38.60 18.74
CA ALA A 4 -13.43 -37.31 18.19
C ALA A 4 -14.30 -36.27 18.90
N TYR A 5 -13.66 -35.27 19.50
CA TYR A 5 -14.33 -34.03 19.90
C TYR A 5 -14.65 -33.26 18.62
N GLU A 6 -15.77 -33.57 17.99
CA GLU A 6 -16.43 -32.64 17.07
C GLU A 6 -17.07 -31.53 17.92
N ASN A 7 -16.25 -30.55 18.30
CA ASN A 7 -16.80 -29.23 18.60
C ASN A 7 -17.31 -28.70 17.26
N GLU A 8 -18.62 -28.56 17.11
CA GLU A 8 -19.24 -27.72 16.08
C GLU A 8 -18.80 -26.26 16.32
N GLN A 9 -17.55 -25.95 16.00
CA GLN A 9 -17.15 -24.58 15.74
C GLN A 9 -17.99 -24.10 14.56
N GLN A 10 -18.56 -22.91 14.66
CA GLN A 10 -19.21 -22.25 13.54
C GLN A 10 -18.13 -21.93 12.49
N ILE A 11 -17.81 -22.92 11.66
CA ILE A 11 -16.80 -22.84 10.61
C ILE A 11 -17.33 -21.85 9.57
N THR A 12 -16.67 -20.71 9.43
CA THR A 12 -17.03 -19.72 8.41
C THR A 12 -16.96 -20.36 7.00
N PRO A 13 -17.75 -19.91 6.01
CA PRO A 13 -17.64 -20.40 4.63
C PRO A 13 -16.24 -20.24 4.01
N PHE A 14 -15.37 -19.48 4.68
CA PHE A 14 -14.00 -19.19 4.30
C PHE A 14 -12.93 -19.89 5.15
N ALA A 15 -13.28 -20.81 6.05
CA ALA A 15 -12.32 -21.46 6.95
C ALA A 15 -11.12 -22.10 6.22
N HIS A 16 -11.36 -22.74 5.07
CA HIS A 16 -10.28 -23.29 4.24
C HIS A 16 -9.35 -22.20 3.68
N ARG A 17 -9.86 -20.98 3.42
CA ARG A 17 -9.03 -19.85 2.98
C ARG A 17 -8.21 -19.28 4.13
N TYR A 18 -8.78 -19.08 5.33
CA TYR A 18 -8.00 -18.68 6.51
C TYR A 18 -6.88 -19.68 6.81
N GLN A 19 -7.18 -20.98 6.80
CA GLN A 19 -6.19 -22.03 7.01
C GLN A 19 -5.06 -21.96 5.98
N ARG A 20 -5.36 -21.69 4.71
CA ARG A 20 -4.35 -21.49 3.67
C ARG A 20 -3.45 -20.29 3.96
N CYS A 21 -4.01 -19.17 4.42
CA CYS A 21 -3.23 -17.99 4.81
C CYS A 21 -2.31 -18.29 5.99
N VAL A 22 -2.80 -18.99 7.03
CA VAL A 22 -1.98 -19.44 8.16
C VAL A 22 -0.81 -20.31 7.69
N MET A 23 -1.07 -21.27 6.80
CA MET A 23 -0.04 -22.16 6.27
C MET A 23 0.98 -21.41 5.40
N ALA A 24 0.57 -20.39 4.65
CA ALA A 24 1.45 -19.54 3.87
C ALA A 24 2.34 -18.68 4.78
N SER A 25 1.75 -17.95 5.73
CA SER A 25 2.49 -17.13 6.72
C SER A 25 3.55 -17.97 7.47
N LYS A 26 3.20 -19.17 7.94
CA LYS A 26 4.16 -20.08 8.60
C LYS A 26 5.35 -20.47 7.73
N ARG A 27 5.18 -20.55 6.41
CA ARG A 27 6.25 -20.92 5.46
C ARG A 27 7.13 -19.74 5.08
N VAL A 28 6.58 -18.53 5.12
CA VAL A 28 7.20 -17.34 4.52
C VAL A 28 7.94 -16.50 5.56
N SER A 29 7.81 -16.79 6.86
CA SER A 29 8.48 -16.10 7.97
C SER A 29 9.95 -15.74 7.72
N TRP A 30 10.27 -14.46 7.93
CA TRP A 30 11.58 -13.85 7.71
C TRP A 30 11.88 -12.76 8.75
N ARG A 31 13.15 -12.39 8.90
CA ARG A 31 13.66 -11.39 9.85
C ARG A 31 14.37 -10.26 9.11
N ILE A 32 14.08 -9.01 9.51
CA ILE A 32 14.58 -7.79 8.85
C ILE A 32 16.12 -7.84 8.69
N GLU A 33 16.86 -8.11 9.75
CA GLU A 33 18.33 -8.01 9.69
C GLU A 33 18.99 -9.23 9.01
N GLU A 34 18.43 -10.42 9.18
CA GLU A 34 19.04 -11.70 8.76
C GLU A 34 18.70 -12.07 7.31
N ASP A 35 17.49 -11.74 6.85
CA ASP A 35 17.01 -12.12 5.52
C ASP A 35 16.99 -10.93 4.55
N VAL A 36 16.60 -9.74 5.04
CA VAL A 36 16.36 -8.57 4.19
C VAL A 36 17.55 -7.62 4.13
N ILE A 37 18.03 -7.10 5.25
CA ILE A 37 19.11 -6.08 5.23
C ILE A 37 20.47 -6.74 5.07
N ARG A 38 20.80 -7.75 5.88
CA ARG A 38 22.04 -8.53 5.80
C ARG A 38 23.30 -7.66 5.84
N GLY A 39 23.27 -6.60 6.64
CA GLY A 39 24.37 -5.62 6.75
C GLY A 39 24.63 -4.79 5.50
N ARG A 40 23.76 -4.84 4.47
CA ARG A 40 23.89 -4.03 3.26
C ARG A 40 23.48 -2.58 3.52
N GLU A 41 24.02 -1.70 2.70
CA GLU A 41 23.66 -0.29 2.66
C GLU A 41 23.07 0.06 1.28
N PHE A 42 22.29 1.15 1.23
CA PHE A 42 21.89 1.72 -0.06
C PHE A 42 23.10 2.38 -0.74
N ASP A 43 23.04 2.48 -2.06
CA ASP A 43 24.08 3.10 -2.87
C ASP A 43 23.45 4.21 -3.72
N ALA A 44 23.98 5.43 -3.62
CA ALA A 44 23.49 6.61 -4.33
C ALA A 44 23.68 6.53 -5.87
N THR A 45 24.43 5.53 -6.36
CA THR A 45 24.57 5.25 -7.79
C THR A 45 23.45 4.34 -8.33
N GLN A 46 22.62 3.76 -7.46
CA GLN A 46 21.54 2.85 -7.82
C GLN A 46 20.17 3.55 -7.82
N LYS A 47 19.22 3.02 -8.59
CA LYS A 47 17.81 3.41 -8.51
C LYS A 47 17.14 2.79 -7.27
N PHE A 48 16.22 3.51 -6.65
CA PHE A 48 15.38 2.96 -5.57
C PHE A 48 13.95 2.69 -6.02
N LEU A 49 13.46 3.27 -7.12
CA LEU A 49 12.15 2.92 -7.68
C LEU A 49 12.25 2.66 -9.20
N PRO A 50 11.60 1.62 -9.74
CA PRO A 50 11.58 1.37 -11.19
C PRO A 50 11.01 2.55 -12.01
N ASP A 51 11.39 2.64 -13.28
CA ASP A 51 10.94 3.72 -14.16
C ASP A 51 9.44 3.65 -14.50
N GLN A 52 8.86 2.45 -14.49
CA GLN A 52 7.43 2.26 -14.72
C GLN A 52 6.59 2.81 -13.55
N LEU A 53 7.08 2.68 -12.31
CA LEU A 53 6.41 3.24 -11.13
C LEU A 53 6.71 4.73 -10.99
N SER A 54 7.97 5.14 -11.19
CA SER A 54 8.35 6.56 -11.06
C SER A 54 7.86 7.43 -12.21
N ARG A 55 7.45 6.81 -13.32
CA ARG A 55 7.03 7.44 -14.59
C ARG A 55 8.07 8.44 -15.13
N VAL A 56 9.32 8.30 -14.70
CA VAL A 56 10.39 9.28 -14.96
C VAL A 56 10.77 9.38 -16.44
N ASN A 57 10.43 8.37 -17.24
CA ASN A 57 10.65 8.39 -18.69
C ASN A 57 9.80 9.42 -19.45
N GLN A 58 8.73 9.94 -18.83
CA GLN A 58 7.91 11.01 -19.39
C GLN A 58 8.57 12.39 -19.25
N TRP A 59 9.69 12.49 -18.53
CA TRP A 59 10.36 13.75 -18.21
C TRP A 59 11.50 13.99 -19.19
N GLY A 60 11.15 14.43 -20.40
CA GLY A 60 12.08 14.52 -21.53
C GLY A 60 13.29 15.45 -21.33
N PHE A 61 13.22 16.38 -20.36
CA PHE A 61 14.28 17.35 -20.08
C PHE A 61 15.25 16.91 -18.95
N LEU A 62 15.01 15.77 -18.30
CA LEU A 62 15.89 15.27 -17.25
C LEU A 62 17.08 14.48 -17.79
N THR A 63 18.26 14.71 -17.21
CA THR A 63 19.45 13.90 -17.46
C THR A 63 19.33 12.50 -16.82
N ALA A 64 20.20 11.56 -17.17
CA ALA A 64 20.21 10.24 -16.54
C ALA A 64 20.48 10.31 -15.01
N GLU A 65 21.29 11.27 -14.56
CA GLU A 65 21.54 11.53 -13.14
C GLU A 65 20.28 12.05 -12.44
N ASP A 66 19.60 13.03 -13.04
CA ASP A 66 18.34 13.55 -12.51
C ASP A 66 17.27 12.45 -12.42
N LYS A 67 17.13 11.62 -13.45
CA LYS A 67 16.16 10.52 -13.45
C LYS A 67 16.44 9.50 -12.35
N ARG A 68 17.72 9.18 -12.10
CA ARG A 68 18.11 8.33 -10.97
C ARG A 68 17.75 8.99 -9.64
N PHE A 69 17.98 10.29 -9.49
CA PHE A 69 17.65 10.98 -8.25
C PHE A 69 16.14 11.06 -8.01
N VAL A 70 15.32 11.29 -9.04
CA VAL A 70 13.85 11.17 -8.96
C VAL A 70 13.44 9.77 -8.50
N SER A 71 14.03 8.73 -9.07
CA SER A 71 13.80 7.34 -8.65
C SER A 71 14.14 7.11 -7.17
N GLN A 72 15.20 7.74 -6.65
CA GLN A 72 15.58 7.65 -5.24
C GLN A 72 14.61 8.38 -4.32
N ILE A 73 14.19 9.59 -4.69
CA ILE A 73 13.18 10.38 -3.96
C ILE A 73 11.87 9.61 -3.87
N GLN A 74 11.34 9.19 -5.02
CA GLN A 74 10.09 8.45 -5.05
C GLN A 74 10.21 7.10 -4.34
N GLY A 75 11.36 6.41 -4.43
CA GLY A 75 11.58 5.15 -3.73
C GLY A 75 11.60 5.29 -2.20
N ARG A 76 12.14 6.40 -1.69
CA ARG A 76 12.08 6.76 -0.26
C ARG A 76 10.66 7.10 0.17
N THR A 77 9.95 7.93 -0.59
CA THR A 77 8.53 8.24 -0.35
C THR A 77 7.65 7.00 -0.42
N TYR A 78 7.92 6.07 -1.33
CA TYR A 78 7.22 4.79 -1.45
C TYR A 78 7.33 3.96 -0.17
N ALA A 79 8.54 3.78 0.37
CA ALA A 79 8.71 3.14 1.68
C ALA A 79 8.00 3.87 2.82
N ASN A 80 8.05 5.21 2.85
CA ASN A 80 7.41 6.01 3.90
C ASN A 80 5.88 5.93 3.86
N ILE A 81 5.27 5.95 2.67
CA ILE A 81 3.82 5.80 2.51
C ILE A 81 3.37 4.40 2.92
N PHE A 82 4.13 3.33 2.65
CA PHE A 82 3.77 2.01 3.22
C PHE A 82 3.83 2.02 4.75
N GLY A 83 4.92 2.53 5.32
CA GLY A 83 5.03 2.67 6.77
C GLY A 83 3.91 3.51 7.41
N LEU A 84 3.28 4.41 6.63
CA LEU A 84 2.10 5.19 7.02
C LEU A 84 0.83 4.33 7.02
N VAL A 85 0.55 3.60 5.94
CA VAL A 85 -0.70 2.84 5.79
C VAL A 85 -0.75 1.60 6.67
N GLU A 86 0.38 0.91 6.87
CA GLU A 86 0.48 -0.27 7.76
C GLU A 86 -0.04 0.05 9.18
N ARG A 87 0.03 1.32 9.60
CA ARG A 87 -0.45 1.75 10.92
C ARG A 87 -1.95 1.53 11.08
N PHE A 88 -2.76 1.94 10.10
CA PHE A 88 -4.21 1.81 10.21
C PHE A 88 -4.68 0.41 9.81
N ILE A 89 -3.96 -0.26 8.89
CA ILE A 89 -4.21 -1.64 8.48
C ILE A 89 -4.09 -2.54 9.71
N ASN A 90 -2.96 -2.49 10.42
CA ASN A 90 -2.75 -3.27 11.64
C ASN A 90 -3.82 -2.98 12.71
N ALA A 91 -4.18 -1.71 12.91
CA ALA A 91 -5.20 -1.34 13.88
C ALA A 91 -6.58 -1.93 13.52
N LYS A 92 -6.95 -1.93 12.23
CA LYS A 92 -8.19 -2.54 11.76
C LYS A 92 -8.16 -4.07 11.86
N VAL A 93 -7.04 -4.70 11.53
CA VAL A 93 -6.86 -6.16 11.67
C VAL A 93 -7.03 -6.60 13.13
N LEU A 94 -6.45 -5.86 14.08
CA LEU A 94 -6.61 -6.12 15.51
C LEU A 94 -8.07 -5.96 15.96
N GLU A 95 -8.78 -4.94 15.49
CA GLU A 95 -10.22 -4.76 15.74
C GLU A 95 -11.03 -5.94 15.21
N LEU A 96 -10.79 -6.38 13.98
CA LEU A 96 -11.48 -7.54 13.39
C LEU A 96 -11.18 -8.83 14.15
N GLY A 97 -9.94 -9.01 14.60
CA GLY A 97 -9.53 -10.16 15.42
C GLY A 97 -10.35 -10.29 16.70
N GLN A 98 -10.84 -9.18 17.28
CA GLN A 98 -11.69 -9.22 18.49
C GLN A 98 -12.98 -10.02 18.27
N HIS A 99 -13.53 -10.02 17.06
CA HIS A 99 -14.74 -10.78 16.74
C HIS A 99 -14.53 -12.31 16.76
N HIS A 100 -13.28 -12.77 16.67
CA HIS A 100 -12.94 -14.19 16.59
C HIS A 100 -12.37 -14.77 17.90
N VAL A 101 -12.16 -13.95 18.94
CA VAL A 101 -11.45 -14.33 20.18
C VAL A 101 -11.99 -15.61 20.82
N LEU A 102 -13.32 -15.75 20.90
CA LEU A 102 -14.00 -16.94 21.43
C LEU A 102 -14.72 -17.76 20.34
N GLY A 103 -14.49 -17.42 19.07
CA GLY A 103 -15.16 -18.00 17.90
C GLY A 103 -14.21 -18.84 17.04
N ASP A 104 -14.20 -18.57 15.73
CA ASP A 104 -13.33 -19.23 14.75
C ASP A 104 -11.85 -19.00 15.06
N GLN A 105 -11.22 -20.01 15.68
CA GLN A 105 -9.82 -19.92 16.12
C GLN A 105 -8.84 -19.88 14.93
N VAL A 106 -9.23 -20.40 13.76
CA VAL A 106 -8.37 -20.35 12.57
C VAL A 106 -8.36 -18.95 11.98
N ALA A 107 -9.52 -18.28 11.96
CA ALA A 107 -9.61 -16.86 11.58
C ALA A 107 -8.84 -15.97 12.57
N LEU A 108 -8.98 -16.21 13.87
CA LEU A 108 -8.20 -15.49 14.89
C LEU A 108 -6.70 -15.66 14.69
N GLU A 109 -6.22 -16.91 14.50
CA GLU A 109 -4.80 -17.15 14.22
C GLU A 109 -4.34 -16.41 12.96
N ALA A 110 -5.12 -16.44 11.88
CA ALA A 110 -4.77 -15.76 10.64
C ALA A 110 -4.62 -14.24 10.83
N LEU A 111 -5.55 -13.59 11.54
CA LEU A 111 -5.51 -12.15 11.78
C LEU A 111 -4.41 -11.74 12.75
N ILE A 112 -4.09 -12.56 13.76
CA ILE A 112 -2.95 -12.29 14.66
C ILE A 112 -1.62 -12.37 13.89
N ARG A 113 -1.48 -13.31 12.95
CA ARG A 113 -0.28 -13.41 12.12
C ARG A 113 -0.15 -12.23 11.16
N PHE A 114 -1.25 -11.85 10.52
CA PHE A 114 -1.32 -10.63 9.72
C PHE A 114 -0.86 -9.42 10.55
N SER A 115 -1.39 -9.25 11.77
CA SER A 115 -0.97 -8.15 12.66
C SER A 115 0.54 -8.17 13.01
N ASP A 116 1.13 -9.34 13.27
CA ASP A 116 2.57 -9.48 13.51
C ASP A 116 3.41 -9.09 12.28
N GLU A 117 2.97 -9.50 11.10
CA GLU A 117 3.60 -9.18 9.81
C GLU A 117 3.54 -7.66 9.53
N GLU A 118 2.40 -7.02 9.78
CA GLU A 118 2.26 -5.55 9.65
C GLU A 118 3.15 -4.75 10.61
N LEU A 119 3.29 -5.20 11.86
CA LEU A 119 4.20 -4.57 12.82
C LEU A 119 5.65 -4.66 12.36
N LYS A 120 6.02 -5.79 11.74
CA LYS A 120 7.34 -6.00 11.14
C LYS A 120 7.52 -5.12 9.90
N HIS A 121 6.51 -4.95 9.04
CA HIS A 121 6.56 -4.03 7.89
C HIS A 121 6.77 -2.58 8.34
N GLN A 122 6.05 -2.12 9.36
CA GLN A 122 6.28 -0.80 9.95
C GLN A 122 7.72 -0.63 10.47
N ALA A 123 8.29 -1.67 11.10
CA ALA A 123 9.67 -1.63 11.56
C ALA A 123 10.68 -1.60 10.40
N LEU A 124 10.42 -2.38 9.33
CA LEU A 124 11.20 -2.39 8.11
C LEU A 124 11.22 -1.00 7.47
N PHE A 125 10.07 -0.38 7.24
CA PHE A 125 10.03 0.91 6.54
C PHE A 125 10.65 2.06 7.35
N ARG A 126 10.53 2.07 8.70
CA ARG A 126 11.30 2.99 9.55
C ARG A 126 12.81 2.81 9.37
N ARG A 127 13.27 1.57 9.20
CA ARG A 127 14.69 1.27 8.97
C ARG A 127 15.14 1.74 7.60
N ILE A 128 14.32 1.53 6.56
CA ILE A 128 14.59 2.01 5.19
C ILE A 128 14.68 3.54 5.13
N GLU A 129 13.83 4.26 5.85
CA GLU A 129 13.90 5.72 5.93
C GLU A 129 15.25 6.21 6.47
N VAL A 130 15.71 5.61 7.58
CA VAL A 130 17.03 5.94 8.16
C VAL A 130 18.17 5.59 7.19
N MET A 131 18.08 4.46 6.49
CA MET A 131 19.14 4.02 5.58
C MET A 131 19.23 4.85 4.31
N THR A 132 18.10 5.21 3.72
CA THR A 132 18.07 6.11 2.54
C THR A 132 18.52 7.52 2.90
N GLY A 133 18.16 8.02 4.08
CA GLY A 133 18.62 9.31 4.60
C GLY A 133 20.14 9.44 4.79
N LYS A 134 20.87 8.34 4.92
CA LYS A 134 22.35 8.36 5.01
C LYS A 134 23.06 8.59 3.68
N VAL A 135 22.40 8.25 2.57
CA VAL A 135 23.02 8.23 1.24
C VAL A 135 22.42 9.27 0.29
N MET A 136 21.28 9.83 0.65
CA MET A 136 20.65 10.94 -0.05
C MET A 136 21.05 12.28 0.59
N PRO A 137 21.06 13.38 -0.17
CA PRO A 137 21.30 14.71 0.38
C PRO A 137 20.33 15.09 1.50
N GLU A 138 20.73 16.05 2.32
CA GLU A 138 19.86 16.61 3.37
C GLU A 138 18.73 17.44 2.76
N GLY A 139 17.61 17.59 3.49
CA GLY A 139 16.48 18.44 3.11
C GLY A 139 15.23 17.69 2.67
N TYR A 140 15.28 16.37 2.55
CA TYR A 140 14.07 15.55 2.39
C TYR A 140 13.23 15.61 3.67
N TYR A 141 11.91 15.73 3.52
CA TYR A 141 10.99 15.71 4.66
C TYR A 141 9.71 14.93 4.33
N PHE A 142 9.26 14.17 5.32
CA PHE A 142 8.00 13.44 5.33
C PHE A 142 7.35 13.69 6.69
N THR A 143 6.40 14.62 6.77
CA THR A 143 5.89 15.16 8.05
C THR A 143 4.54 14.59 8.45
N ILE A 144 4.03 13.60 7.72
CA ILE A 144 2.71 13.03 7.95
C ILE A 144 2.81 12.03 9.10
N ASP A 145 2.07 12.27 10.18
CA ASP A 145 2.06 11.38 11.34
C ASP A 145 1.16 10.15 11.08
N PRO A 146 1.69 8.92 11.21
CA PRO A 146 0.90 7.70 10.99
C PRO A 146 -0.29 7.55 11.93
N ASN A 147 -0.24 8.08 13.16
CA ASN A 147 -1.36 7.97 14.09
C ASN A 147 -2.46 8.98 13.75
N ASP A 148 -2.13 10.18 13.26
CA ASP A 148 -3.13 11.12 12.75
C ASP A 148 -3.90 10.52 11.57
N VAL A 149 -3.18 9.93 10.61
CA VAL A 149 -3.80 9.25 9.47
C VAL A 149 -4.64 8.07 9.93
N ALA A 150 -4.12 7.21 10.83
CA ALA A 150 -4.89 6.08 11.34
C ALA A 150 -6.13 6.52 12.11
N ARG A 151 -6.06 7.56 12.95
CA ARG A 151 -7.23 8.13 13.63
C ARG A 151 -8.27 8.59 12.63
N ALA A 152 -7.87 9.31 11.59
CA ALA A 152 -8.79 9.80 10.57
C ALA A 152 -9.44 8.65 9.79
N VAL A 153 -8.65 7.69 9.30
CA VAL A 153 -9.14 6.53 8.53
C VAL A 153 -10.10 5.67 9.35
N LEU A 154 -9.77 5.39 10.61
CA LEU A 154 -10.58 4.52 11.48
C LEU A 154 -11.90 5.18 11.96
N THR A 155 -12.14 6.46 11.66
CA THR A 155 -13.47 7.07 11.84
C THR A 155 -14.47 6.63 10.77
N LYS A 156 -14.01 6.05 9.66
CA LYS A 156 -14.83 5.57 8.56
C LYS A 156 -15.38 4.18 8.83
N SER A 157 -16.44 3.82 8.11
CA SER A 157 -17.02 2.47 8.21
C SER A 157 -15.98 1.38 7.96
N THR A 158 -16.08 0.28 8.71
CA THR A 158 -15.19 -0.89 8.55
C THR A 158 -15.16 -1.39 7.11
N TRP A 159 -16.30 -1.37 6.42
CA TRP A 159 -16.38 -1.72 5.00
C TRP A 159 -15.50 -0.83 4.11
N ALA A 160 -15.49 0.48 4.33
CA ALA A 160 -14.67 1.41 3.55
C ALA A 160 -13.17 1.23 3.84
N VAL A 161 -12.81 1.06 5.11
CA VAL A 161 -11.41 0.82 5.52
C VAL A 161 -10.89 -0.49 4.92
N LEU A 162 -11.71 -1.56 4.91
CA LEU A 162 -11.34 -2.83 4.27
C LEU A 162 -11.26 -2.73 2.75
N GLY A 163 -12.15 -1.94 2.13
CA GLY A 163 -12.05 -1.63 0.71
C GLY A 163 -10.74 -0.93 0.34
N LEU A 164 -10.34 0.08 1.12
CA LEU A 164 -9.04 0.75 0.93
C LEU A 164 -7.86 -0.19 1.19
N THR A 165 -7.92 -1.01 2.24
CA THR A 165 -6.85 -1.96 2.58
C THR A 165 -6.69 -3.00 1.47
N CYS A 166 -7.78 -3.62 1.01
CA CYS A 166 -7.76 -4.57 -0.10
C CYS A 166 -7.26 -3.94 -1.41
N HIS A 167 -7.58 -2.67 -1.67
CA HIS A 167 -7.01 -1.91 -2.79
C HIS A 167 -5.49 -1.80 -2.69
N ILE A 168 -4.98 -1.44 -1.51
CA ILE A 168 -3.55 -1.34 -1.20
C ILE A 168 -2.86 -2.68 -1.44
N GLU A 169 -3.35 -3.75 -0.82
CA GLU A 169 -2.71 -5.06 -0.92
C GLU A 169 -2.69 -5.64 -2.34
N LEU A 170 -3.66 -5.28 -3.18
CA LEU A 170 -3.68 -5.74 -4.55
C LEU A 170 -2.70 -4.96 -5.42
N PHE A 171 -2.57 -3.64 -5.26
CA PHE A 171 -1.60 -2.89 -6.06
C PHE A 171 -0.16 -3.17 -5.64
N THR A 172 0.13 -3.44 -4.35
CA THR A 172 1.48 -3.82 -3.90
C THR A 172 1.96 -5.08 -4.65
N GLN A 173 1.07 -6.07 -4.80
CA GLN A 173 1.34 -7.28 -5.57
C GLN A 173 1.58 -7.01 -7.05
N GLN A 174 0.80 -6.11 -7.65
CA GLN A 174 0.98 -5.74 -9.05
C GLN A 174 2.32 -5.04 -9.26
N HIS A 175 2.65 -4.06 -8.42
CA HIS A 175 3.90 -3.30 -8.50
C HIS A 175 5.12 -4.19 -8.39
N TYR A 176 5.10 -5.17 -7.48
CA TYR A 176 6.21 -6.10 -7.35
C TYR A 176 6.40 -6.95 -8.61
N ARG A 177 5.33 -7.65 -9.04
CA ARG A 177 5.39 -8.60 -10.17
C ARG A 177 5.67 -7.92 -11.51
N GLN A 178 5.09 -6.75 -11.75
CA GLN A 178 5.18 -6.09 -13.05
C GLN A 178 6.35 -5.13 -13.17
N SER A 179 6.90 -4.67 -12.04
CA SER A 179 7.90 -3.60 -12.03
C SER A 179 9.15 -3.92 -11.22
N ILE A 180 9.03 -4.14 -9.91
CA ILE A 180 10.20 -4.23 -9.02
C ILE A 180 11.04 -5.48 -9.31
N ALA A 181 10.42 -6.64 -9.49
CA ALA A 181 11.11 -7.91 -9.74
C ALA A 181 11.98 -7.84 -11.00
N GLU A 182 11.39 -7.34 -12.10
CA GLU A 182 11.98 -7.32 -13.44
C GLU A 182 12.92 -6.13 -13.70
N CYS A 183 12.94 -5.11 -12.83
CA CYS A 183 13.69 -3.88 -13.11
C CYS A 183 15.22 -4.10 -13.06
N GLU A 184 15.89 -3.95 -14.19
CA GLU A 184 17.35 -3.92 -14.26
C GLU A 184 17.91 -2.61 -13.65
N GLY A 185 19.06 -2.70 -12.97
CA GLY A 185 19.72 -1.54 -12.36
C GLY A 185 19.03 -0.96 -11.10
N LEU A 186 17.97 -1.60 -10.62
CA LEU A 186 17.39 -1.29 -9.30
C LEU A 186 18.31 -1.82 -8.19
N SER A 187 18.37 -1.10 -7.07
CA SER A 187 19.15 -1.53 -5.90
C SER A 187 18.75 -2.95 -5.47
N PRO A 188 19.72 -3.88 -5.35
CA PRO A 188 19.43 -5.25 -4.89
C PRO A 188 18.80 -5.27 -3.49
N LEU A 189 19.18 -4.34 -2.61
CA LEU A 189 18.56 -4.20 -1.31
C LEU A 189 17.10 -3.77 -1.43
N TYR A 190 16.79 -2.79 -2.27
CA TYR A 190 15.41 -2.35 -2.49
C TYR A 190 14.53 -3.48 -3.08
N LYS A 191 15.08 -4.27 -4.01
CA LYS A 191 14.40 -5.47 -4.52
C LYS A 191 14.05 -6.44 -3.41
N ASP A 192 15.01 -6.74 -2.52
CA ASP A 192 14.77 -7.67 -1.42
C ASP A 192 13.74 -7.11 -0.42
N VAL A 193 13.81 -5.84 -0.06
CA VAL A 193 12.81 -5.17 0.80
C VAL A 193 11.40 -5.45 0.30
N PHE A 194 11.13 -5.17 -0.97
CA PHE A 194 9.79 -5.37 -1.53
C PHE A 194 9.49 -6.81 -1.93
N LEU A 195 10.48 -7.68 -2.13
CA LEU A 195 10.26 -9.12 -2.29
C LEU A 195 9.73 -9.74 -0.99
N PHE A 196 10.34 -9.40 0.14
CA PHE A 196 9.97 -9.96 1.45
C PHE A 196 8.66 -9.36 1.96
N HIS A 197 8.42 -8.07 1.72
CA HIS A 197 7.10 -7.44 1.93
C HIS A 197 6.01 -8.12 1.09
N TRP A 198 6.18 -8.18 -0.24
CA TRP A 198 5.23 -8.81 -1.16
C TRP A 198 4.90 -10.28 -0.83
N LYS A 199 5.90 -11.01 -0.35
CA LYS A 199 5.77 -12.40 0.09
C LYS A 199 4.68 -12.55 1.15
N GLU A 200 4.52 -11.56 2.03
CA GLU A 200 3.49 -11.51 3.05
C GLU A 200 2.19 -10.81 2.58
N GLU A 201 2.29 -9.76 1.76
CA GLU A 201 1.07 -9.11 1.22
C GLU A 201 0.21 -10.03 0.33
N SER A 202 0.81 -11.10 -0.18
CA SER A 202 0.07 -12.11 -0.95
C SER A 202 -1.05 -12.80 -0.17
N GLN A 203 -0.87 -13.03 1.15
CA GLN A 203 -1.94 -13.58 1.99
C GLN A 203 -2.83 -12.51 2.61
N HIS A 204 -2.31 -11.30 2.85
CA HIS A 204 -3.08 -10.19 3.42
C HIS A 204 -4.26 -9.84 2.50
N ALA A 205 -4.02 -9.68 1.20
CA ALA A 205 -5.08 -9.46 0.21
C ALA A 205 -6.20 -10.53 0.24
N ILE A 206 -5.87 -11.79 0.59
CA ILE A 206 -6.87 -12.86 0.70
C ILE A 206 -7.72 -12.68 1.95
N LEU A 207 -7.09 -12.30 3.08
CA LEU A 207 -7.75 -12.03 4.35
C LEU A 207 -8.63 -10.79 4.26
N ASP A 208 -8.12 -9.69 3.70
CA ASP A 208 -8.91 -8.46 3.51
C ASP A 208 -10.14 -8.71 2.65
N GLU A 209 -10.02 -9.48 1.56
CA GLU A 209 -11.18 -9.82 0.75
C GLU A 209 -12.22 -10.66 1.53
N ILE A 210 -11.77 -11.55 2.41
CA ILE A 210 -12.67 -12.33 3.26
C ILE A 210 -13.40 -11.40 4.23
N GLU A 211 -12.66 -10.61 4.99
CA GLU A 211 -13.20 -9.69 6.00
C GLU A 211 -14.12 -8.65 5.36
N TRP A 212 -13.77 -8.14 4.17
CA TRP A 212 -14.59 -7.16 3.44
C TRP A 212 -15.94 -7.77 3.02
N ARG A 213 -15.94 -9.03 2.56
CA ARG A 213 -17.18 -9.76 2.22
C ARG A 213 -18.01 -10.12 3.45
N GLU A 214 -17.38 -10.48 4.56
CA GLU A 214 -18.10 -10.74 5.82
C GLU A 214 -18.74 -9.45 6.35
N GLU A 215 -18.03 -8.32 6.26
CA GLU A 215 -18.57 -7.02 6.65
C GLU A 215 -19.73 -6.59 5.74
N ASP A 216 -19.61 -6.76 4.42
CA ASP A 216 -20.68 -6.38 3.48
C ASP A 216 -22.02 -7.07 3.77
N ARG A 217 -21.99 -8.34 4.20
CA ARG A 217 -23.22 -9.09 4.52
C ARG A 217 -23.99 -8.50 5.70
N LYS A 218 -23.33 -7.74 6.57
CA LYS A 218 -23.94 -7.11 7.74
C LYS A 218 -24.65 -5.79 7.39
N LEU A 219 -24.34 -5.19 6.23
CA LEU A 219 -24.81 -3.86 5.88
C LEU A 219 -26.24 -3.88 5.36
N SER A 220 -27.07 -3.01 5.91
CA SER A 220 -28.31 -2.57 5.25
C SER A 220 -28.00 -1.72 4.02
N HIS A 221 -29.01 -1.48 3.17
CA HIS A 221 -28.87 -0.62 2.00
C HIS A 221 -28.38 0.80 2.36
N VAL A 222 -28.89 1.38 3.45
CA VAL A 222 -28.50 2.73 3.90
C VAL A 222 -27.05 2.75 4.39
N GLN A 223 -26.64 1.74 5.16
CA GLN A 223 -25.25 1.62 5.62
C GLN A 223 -24.29 1.39 4.45
N ARG A 224 -24.68 0.59 3.44
CA ARG A 224 -23.85 0.38 2.24
C ARG A 224 -23.68 1.67 1.44
N GLU A 225 -24.72 2.48 1.29
CA GLU A 225 -24.59 3.78 0.61
C GLU A 225 -23.59 4.68 1.34
N GLN A 226 -23.68 4.77 2.67
CA GLN A 226 -22.71 5.54 3.47
C GLN A 226 -21.28 4.95 3.36
N ALA A 227 -21.14 3.62 3.35
CA ALA A 227 -19.83 2.98 3.22
C ALA A 227 -19.15 3.28 1.87
N VAL A 228 -19.94 3.42 0.79
CA VAL A 228 -19.43 3.85 -0.51
C VAL A 228 -18.98 5.31 -0.47
N GLU A 229 -19.72 6.21 0.20
CA GLU A 229 -19.26 7.59 0.42
C GLU A 229 -17.96 7.64 1.20
N ASP A 230 -17.89 6.89 2.31
CA ASP A 230 -16.70 6.80 3.14
C ASP A 230 -15.48 6.33 2.33
N LEU A 231 -15.64 5.33 1.45
CA LEU A 231 -14.55 4.86 0.60
C LEU A 231 -14.06 5.95 -0.36
N MET A 232 -14.98 6.72 -0.97
CA MET A 232 -14.60 7.84 -1.83
C MET A 232 -13.90 8.95 -1.05
N GLU A 233 -14.37 9.26 0.17
CA GLU A 233 -13.73 10.22 1.06
C GLU A 233 -12.32 9.75 1.48
N LEU A 234 -12.14 8.46 1.75
CA LEU A 234 -10.82 7.88 2.02
C LEU A 234 -9.87 8.05 0.83
N VAL A 235 -10.32 7.75 -0.39
CA VAL A 235 -9.50 7.94 -1.60
C VAL A 235 -9.15 9.43 -1.79
N ALA A 236 -10.09 10.34 -1.55
CA ALA A 236 -9.83 11.78 -1.61
C ALA A 236 -8.82 12.23 -0.54
N ALA A 237 -8.88 11.66 0.67
CA ALA A 237 -7.92 11.94 1.73
C ALA A 237 -6.51 11.42 1.39
N VAL A 238 -6.42 10.22 0.80
CA VAL A 238 -5.15 9.70 0.25
C VAL A 238 -4.61 10.66 -0.80
N ASP A 239 -5.42 11.11 -1.75
CA ASP A 239 -4.97 12.08 -2.76
C ASP A 239 -4.46 13.39 -2.15
N GLY A 240 -5.11 13.88 -1.08
CA GLY A 240 -4.63 15.06 -0.33
C GLY A 240 -3.22 14.87 0.26
N ILE A 241 -2.95 13.69 0.82
CA ILE A 241 -1.60 13.29 1.28
C ILE A 241 -0.61 13.28 0.11
N LEU A 242 -0.98 12.69 -1.02
CA LEU A 242 -0.11 12.60 -2.20
C LEU A 242 0.20 13.99 -2.78
N GLN A 243 -0.77 14.90 -2.81
CA GLN A 243 -0.54 16.29 -3.24
C GLN A 243 0.47 17.00 -2.35
N GLN A 244 0.36 16.86 -1.03
CA GLN A 244 1.31 17.45 -0.09
C GLN A 244 2.72 16.88 -0.29
N GLN A 245 2.85 15.55 -0.38
CA GLN A 245 4.15 14.90 -0.50
C GLN A 245 4.78 15.12 -1.89
N ALA A 246 4.00 15.11 -2.97
CA ALA A 246 4.49 15.41 -4.31
C ALA A 246 5.09 16.82 -4.40
N LYS A 247 4.45 17.81 -3.75
CA LYS A 247 4.98 19.17 -3.66
C LYS A 247 6.30 19.23 -2.88
N ALA A 248 6.39 18.51 -1.76
CA ALA A 248 7.60 18.41 -0.97
C ALA A 248 8.75 17.81 -1.76
N ASP A 249 8.50 16.68 -2.42
CA ASP A 249 9.49 15.92 -3.19
C ASP A 249 9.95 16.67 -4.44
N ALA A 250 9.04 17.37 -5.12
CA ALA A 250 9.38 18.27 -6.21
C ALA A 250 10.29 19.42 -5.77
N SER A 251 9.97 20.06 -4.63
CA SER A 251 10.78 21.15 -4.07
C SER A 251 12.16 20.66 -3.66
N TYR A 252 12.23 19.48 -3.03
CA TYR A 252 13.47 18.83 -2.65
C TYR A 252 14.34 18.49 -3.87
N PHE A 253 13.74 17.90 -4.92
CA PHE A 253 14.43 17.61 -6.18
C PHE A 253 15.04 18.88 -6.81
N ILE A 254 14.25 19.96 -6.90
CA ILE A 254 14.71 21.23 -7.49
C ILE A 254 15.83 21.87 -6.65
N ALA A 255 15.72 21.83 -5.32
CA ALA A 255 16.71 22.43 -4.43
C ALA A 255 18.07 21.72 -4.44
N VAL A 256 18.07 20.41 -4.71
CA VAL A 256 19.25 19.56 -4.62
C VAL A 256 19.85 19.21 -5.97
N SER A 257 19.06 19.23 -7.05
CA SER A 257 19.58 18.96 -8.38
C SER A 257 20.68 19.96 -8.75
N ARG A 258 21.70 19.46 -9.46
CA ARG A 258 22.77 20.28 -10.02
C ARG A 258 22.31 21.10 -11.23
N ALA A 259 21.19 20.71 -11.84
CA ALA A 259 20.61 21.40 -12.98
C ALA A 259 19.76 22.58 -12.51
N THR A 260 19.76 23.66 -13.33
CA THR A 260 18.84 24.77 -13.15
C THR A 260 17.61 24.55 -14.02
N PHE A 261 16.42 24.59 -13.42
CA PHE A 261 15.15 24.43 -14.13
C PHE A 261 14.46 25.77 -14.35
N THR A 262 13.91 25.97 -15.55
CA THR A 262 13.04 27.13 -15.83
C THR A 262 11.73 27.03 -15.04
N ALA A 263 10.99 28.14 -14.91
CA ALA A 263 9.69 28.13 -14.23
C ALA A 263 8.72 27.09 -14.84
N GLN A 264 8.74 26.90 -16.16
CA GLN A 264 7.94 25.90 -16.86
C GLN A 264 8.38 24.47 -16.49
N GLN A 265 9.69 24.21 -16.42
CA GLN A 265 10.20 22.90 -16.00
C GLN A 265 9.90 22.61 -14.53
N GLN A 266 9.98 23.61 -13.64
CA GLN A 266 9.62 23.45 -12.23
C GLN A 266 8.14 23.09 -12.05
N ALA A 267 7.24 23.74 -12.81
CA ALA A 267 5.83 23.37 -12.82
C ALA A 267 5.63 21.92 -13.32
N ALA A 268 6.29 21.55 -14.42
CA ALA A 268 6.23 20.19 -14.96
C ALA A 268 6.76 19.13 -13.97
N ILE A 269 7.84 19.44 -13.23
CA ILE A 269 8.37 18.55 -12.16
C ILE A 269 7.29 18.30 -11.10
N ALA A 270 6.64 19.36 -10.61
CA ALA A 270 5.60 19.24 -9.59
C ALA A 270 4.40 18.42 -10.06
N GLU A 271 3.91 18.69 -11.27
CA GLU A 271 2.82 17.94 -11.90
C GLU A 271 3.16 16.46 -12.05
N GLN A 272 4.39 16.16 -12.47
CA GLN A 272 4.80 14.80 -12.74
C GLN A 272 5.06 13.97 -11.48
N PHE A 273 5.55 14.56 -10.38
CA PHE A 273 5.60 13.88 -9.08
C PHE A 273 4.19 13.48 -8.63
N LEU A 274 3.22 14.41 -8.72
CA LEU A 274 1.84 14.13 -8.35
C LEU A 274 1.22 13.06 -9.24
N SER A 275 1.46 13.14 -10.55
CA SER A 275 0.97 12.16 -11.52
C SER A 275 1.52 10.76 -11.23
N ALA A 276 2.81 10.64 -10.92
CA ALA A 276 3.43 9.38 -10.52
C ALA A 276 2.83 8.82 -9.22
N TYR A 277 2.57 9.66 -8.22
CA TYR A 277 1.99 9.22 -6.95
C TYR A 277 0.54 8.79 -7.09
N ARG A 278 -0.28 9.52 -7.84
CA ARG A 278 -1.65 9.09 -8.16
C ARG A 278 -1.67 7.76 -8.91
N TRP A 279 -0.72 7.56 -9.84
CA TRP A 279 -0.55 6.27 -10.50
C TRP A 279 -0.22 5.15 -9.49
N GLN A 280 0.77 5.37 -8.64
CA GLN A 280 1.23 4.40 -7.64
C GLN A 280 0.13 4.02 -6.64
N TYR A 281 -0.47 4.98 -5.93
CA TYR A 281 -1.28 4.66 -4.75
C TYR A 281 -2.79 4.69 -4.98
N ILE A 282 -3.25 5.02 -6.18
CA ILE A 282 -4.69 5.11 -6.47
C ILE A 282 -5.00 4.37 -7.78
N VAL A 283 -4.46 4.84 -8.90
CA VAL A 283 -4.92 4.44 -10.23
C VAL A 283 -4.54 3.00 -10.58
N SER A 284 -3.33 2.54 -10.21
CA SER A 284 -2.92 1.15 -10.43
C SER A 284 -3.84 0.16 -9.70
N GLY A 285 -4.27 0.47 -8.48
CA GLY A 285 -5.14 -0.39 -7.68
C GLY A 285 -6.61 -0.38 -8.13
N ILE A 286 -7.16 0.76 -8.54
CA ILE A 286 -8.55 0.80 -9.05
C ILE A 286 -8.69 0.09 -10.41
N GLN A 287 -7.59 0.06 -11.18
CA GLN A 287 -7.50 -0.70 -12.44
C GLN A 287 -7.15 -2.18 -12.21
N HIS A 288 -6.85 -2.59 -10.97
CA HIS A 288 -6.52 -3.97 -10.66
C HIS A 288 -7.76 -4.86 -10.85
N THR A 289 -7.68 -5.80 -11.79
CA THR A 289 -8.81 -6.66 -12.20
C THR A 289 -9.53 -7.37 -11.04
N ARG A 290 -8.78 -7.86 -10.04
CA ARG A 290 -9.36 -8.48 -8.85
C ARG A 290 -10.14 -7.47 -8.00
N PHE A 291 -9.61 -6.27 -7.81
CA PHE A 291 -10.24 -5.24 -6.98
C PHE A 291 -11.56 -4.81 -7.62
N THR A 292 -11.53 -4.45 -8.91
CA THR A 292 -12.72 -4.09 -9.68
C THR A 292 -13.78 -5.19 -9.63
N LYS A 293 -13.37 -6.46 -9.79
CA LYS A 293 -14.28 -7.60 -9.70
C LYS A 293 -14.93 -7.69 -8.33
N VAL A 294 -14.15 -7.71 -7.25
CA VAL A 294 -14.68 -7.81 -5.89
C VAL A 294 -15.61 -6.64 -5.60
N LEU A 295 -15.18 -5.41 -5.85
CA LEU A 295 -16.00 -4.21 -5.64
C LEU A 295 -17.33 -4.30 -6.39
N SER A 296 -17.33 -4.73 -7.66
CA SER A 296 -18.55 -4.88 -8.47
C SER A 296 -19.54 -5.93 -7.94
N GLU A 297 -19.05 -6.91 -7.18
CA GLU A 297 -19.90 -7.91 -6.52
C GLU A 297 -20.51 -7.38 -5.22
N LEU A 298 -19.92 -6.34 -4.60
CA LEU A 298 -20.34 -5.79 -3.32
C LEU A 298 -21.24 -4.56 -3.44
N ILE A 299 -21.24 -3.87 -4.59
CA ILE A 299 -21.98 -2.62 -4.79
C ILE A 299 -22.94 -2.71 -5.98
N THR A 300 -23.91 -1.81 -6.00
CA THR A 300 -24.83 -1.67 -7.13
C THR A 300 -24.20 -0.95 -8.32
N GLN A 301 -24.80 -1.08 -9.50
CA GLN A 301 -24.36 -0.35 -10.69
C GLN A 301 -24.40 1.18 -10.50
N ALA A 302 -25.38 1.69 -9.76
CA ALA A 302 -25.49 3.12 -9.48
C ALA A 302 -24.32 3.62 -8.61
N GLN A 303 -23.97 2.87 -7.57
CA GLN A 303 -22.80 3.13 -6.72
C GLN A 303 -21.49 3.03 -7.51
N MET A 304 -21.36 2.04 -8.39
CA MET A 304 -20.20 1.92 -9.28
C MET A 304 -20.04 3.15 -10.18
N THR A 305 -21.13 3.65 -10.77
CA THR A 305 -21.10 4.90 -11.57
C THR A 305 -20.66 6.10 -10.73
N LYS A 306 -21.12 6.20 -9.48
CA LYS A 306 -20.74 7.27 -8.55
C LYS A 306 -19.24 7.25 -8.25
N ILE A 307 -18.69 6.07 -7.92
CA ILE A 307 -17.26 5.86 -7.70
C ILE A 307 -16.46 6.25 -8.96
N ASN A 308 -16.86 5.78 -10.14
CA ASN A 308 -16.17 6.10 -11.39
C ASN A 308 -16.13 7.60 -11.67
N ASN A 309 -17.24 8.32 -11.42
CA ASN A 309 -17.28 9.77 -11.57
C ASN A 309 -16.34 10.49 -10.59
N ALA A 310 -16.26 10.02 -9.34
CA ALA A 310 -15.35 10.58 -8.34
C ALA A 310 -13.87 10.32 -8.69
N LEU A 311 -13.55 9.17 -9.30
CA LEU A 311 -12.18 8.79 -9.66
C LEU A 311 -11.70 9.36 -11.00
N ALA A 312 -12.62 9.77 -11.90
CA ALA A 312 -12.27 10.23 -13.24
C ALA A 312 -11.21 11.35 -13.28
N PRO A 313 -11.26 12.39 -12.43
CA PRO A 313 -10.22 13.43 -12.41
C PRO A 313 -8.83 12.87 -12.04
N LEU A 314 -8.77 11.91 -11.11
CA LEU A 314 -7.53 11.29 -10.67
C LEU A 314 -6.92 10.45 -11.79
N ILE A 315 -7.75 9.64 -12.46
CA ILE A 315 -7.35 8.82 -13.62
C ILE A 315 -6.79 9.71 -14.73
N HIS A 316 -7.48 10.81 -15.06
CA HIS A 316 -7.02 11.73 -16.10
C HIS A 316 -5.67 12.36 -15.77
N SER A 317 -5.47 12.77 -14.51
CA SER A 317 -4.21 13.40 -14.09
C SER A 317 -3.03 12.42 -13.93
N ALA A 318 -3.33 11.11 -13.80
CA ALA A 318 -2.33 10.05 -13.70
C ALA A 318 -2.02 9.38 -15.05
N GLY A 319 -2.79 9.71 -16.11
CA GLY A 319 -2.57 9.24 -17.49
C GLY A 319 -1.52 10.07 -18.19
#